data_AF-A0A822A5Q8-F1
#
_entry.id   AF-A0A822A5Q8-F1
#
_cell.length_a   1.000
_cell.length_b   1.000
_cell.length_c   1.000
_cell.angle_alpha   90.00
_cell.angle_beta   90.00
_cell.angle_gamma   90.00
#
_symmetry.space_group_name_H-M   'P 1'
#
loop_
_entity.id
_entity.type
_entity.pdbx_description
1 polymer ?
#
loop_
_entity_poly.entity_id
_entity_poly.type
_entity_poly.pdbx_seq_one_letter_code
_entity_poly.pdbx_strand_id
1 'polypeptide(L)'
;MNLDNGVAEKTVILGNKTYELDKLSPEERFRVRHEVMHEKHKGHESMHMEMVLVLLVSLVVCQFVILFWKSYHIRSYQFFTMIAMWLIPFGLSIKFFYFRFIIIWICFTIITAYATRRASRQPIEPNTPR
;
A
#
# COMPACT_ATOMS: atom_id res chain seq x y z
N MET A 1 -3.74 -29.02 5.08
CA MET A 1 -2.84 -29.81 5.94
C MET A 1 -2.40 -31.00 5.11
N ASN A 2 -1.32 -30.82 4.34
CA ASN A 2 -0.65 -31.87 3.57
C ASN A 2 0.76 -32.01 4.17
N LEU A 3 1.09 -33.23 4.57
CA LEU A 3 2.29 -33.61 5.32
C LEU A 3 3.33 -34.19 4.34
N ASP A 4 3.84 -33.36 3.42
CA ASP A 4 4.90 -33.78 2.48
C ASP A 4 6.25 -33.11 2.79
N ASN A 5 6.44 -32.68 4.05
CA ASN A 5 7.69 -32.14 4.59
C ASN A 5 8.67 -33.26 4.97
N GLY A 6 9.04 -34.15 4.03
CA GLY A 6 9.89 -35.31 4.35
C GLY A 6 10.66 -35.94 3.21
N VAL A 7 10.49 -35.48 1.95
CA VAL A 7 11.40 -35.90 0.88
C VAL A 7 12.58 -34.95 0.91
N ALA A 8 13.64 -35.34 1.63
CA ALA A 8 14.95 -34.74 1.47
C ALA A 8 15.23 -34.64 -0.04
N GLU A 9 15.47 -33.43 -0.53
CA GLU A 9 15.95 -33.19 -1.89
C GLU A 9 17.27 -33.97 -2.03
N LYS A 10 17.22 -35.24 -2.48
CA LYS A 10 18.40 -36.11 -2.53
C LYS A 10 19.37 -35.68 -3.62
N THR A 11 18.87 -34.95 -4.60
CA THR A 11 19.61 -34.52 -5.79
C THR A 11 19.26 -33.09 -6.14
N VAL A 12 20.28 -32.26 -6.41
CA VAL A 12 20.10 -30.89 -6.89
C VAL A 12 20.85 -30.74 -8.22
N ILE A 13 20.20 -30.09 -9.18
CA ILE A 13 20.77 -29.82 -10.49
C ILE A 13 21.27 -28.38 -10.49
N LEU A 14 22.55 -28.18 -10.80
CA LEU A 14 23.19 -26.87 -10.93
C LEU A 14 23.94 -26.86 -12.27
N GLY A 15 23.47 -26.05 -13.22
CA GLY A 15 23.96 -26.07 -14.61
C GLY A 15 23.76 -27.44 -15.28
N ASN A 16 24.85 -28.08 -15.70
CA ASN A 16 24.84 -29.40 -16.37
C ASN A 16 25.31 -30.55 -15.46
N LYS A 17 25.33 -30.35 -14.13
CA LYS A 17 25.79 -31.33 -13.14
C LYS A 17 24.69 -31.63 -12.12
N THR A 18 24.51 -32.91 -11.83
CA THR A 18 23.60 -33.39 -10.79
C THR A 18 24.41 -33.72 -9.54
N TYR A 19 24.07 -33.08 -8.42
CA TYR A 19 24.73 -33.27 -7.13
C TYR A 19 23.82 -34.10 -6.23
N GLU A 20 24.27 -35.28 -5.82
CA GLU A 20 23.58 -36.08 -4.80
C GLU A 20 23.90 -35.53 -3.41
N LEU A 21 22.99 -34.74 -2.83
CA LEU A 21 23.16 -34.09 -1.53
C LEU A 21 23.60 -35.08 -0.44
N ASP A 22 23.14 -36.33 -0.49
CA ASP A 22 23.46 -37.37 0.48
C ASP A 22 24.91 -37.90 0.44
N LYS A 23 25.65 -37.65 -0.64
CA LYS A 23 27.06 -38.10 -0.81
C LYS A 23 28.09 -36.98 -0.59
N LEU A 24 27.65 -35.72 -0.48
CA LEU A 24 28.54 -34.57 -0.27
C LEU A 24 28.92 -34.40 1.21
N SER A 25 30.11 -33.86 1.45
CA SER A 25 30.53 -33.38 2.77
C SER A 25 29.55 -32.28 3.25
N PRO A 26 29.30 -32.13 4.56
CA PRO A 26 28.39 -31.10 5.10
C PRO A 26 28.66 -29.69 4.57
N GLU A 27 29.94 -29.33 4.36
CA GLU A 27 30.35 -28.04 3.82
C GLU A 27 30.00 -27.88 2.34
N GLU A 28 30.20 -28.93 1.55
CA GLU A 28 29.89 -28.92 0.12
C GLU A 28 28.39 -28.89 -0.13
N ARG A 29 27.60 -29.59 0.70
CA ARG A 29 26.13 -29.50 0.68
C ARG A 29 25.65 -28.06 0.88
N PHE A 30 26.25 -27.34 1.82
CA PHE A 30 25.90 -25.94 2.09
C PHE A 30 26.23 -25.04 0.91
N ARG A 31 27.41 -25.20 0.31
CA ARG A 31 27.84 -24.45 -0.88
C ARG A 31 26.90 -24.67 -2.07
N VAL A 32 26.63 -25.94 -2.40
CA VAL A 32 25.74 -26.29 -3.52
C VAL A 32 24.32 -25.77 -3.28
N ARG A 33 23.79 -25.91 -2.05
CA ARG A 33 22.48 -25.36 -1.70
C ARG A 33 22.43 -23.84 -1.83
N HIS A 34 23.48 -23.15 -1.41
CA HIS A 34 23.58 -21.70 -1.53
C HIS A 34 23.62 -21.25 -3.00
N GLU A 35 24.43 -21.90 -3.83
CA GLU A 35 24.50 -21.62 -5.28
C GLU A 35 23.15 -21.86 -5.97
N VAL A 36 22.48 -22.96 -5.64
CA VAL A 36 21.15 -23.27 -6.21
C VAL A 36 20.10 -22.27 -5.74
N MET A 37 20.16 -21.83 -4.48
CA MET A 37 19.30 -20.76 -3.98
C MET A 37 19.54 -19.48 -4.78
N HIS A 38 20.80 -19.08 -5.01
CA HIS A 38 21.12 -17.90 -5.82
C HIS A 38 20.65 -18.01 -7.26
N GLU A 39 20.80 -19.17 -7.91
CA GLU A 39 20.32 -19.38 -9.28
C GLU A 39 18.78 -19.30 -9.36
N LYS A 40 18.07 -19.91 -8.41
CA LYS A 40 16.60 -19.82 -8.33
C LYS A 40 16.14 -18.37 -8.13
N HIS A 41 16.88 -17.57 -7.35
CA HIS A 41 16.55 -16.17 -7.15
C HIS A 41 16.96 -15.28 -8.33
N LYS A 42 18.01 -15.60 -9.08
CA LYS A 42 18.50 -14.79 -10.21
C LYS A 42 17.43 -14.48 -11.27
N GLY A 43 16.54 -15.44 -11.56
CA GLY A 43 15.40 -15.23 -12.47
C GLY A 43 14.25 -14.44 -11.84
N HIS A 44 14.03 -14.63 -10.53
CA HIS A 44 13.01 -13.92 -9.76
C HIS A 44 13.39 -12.44 -9.54
N GLU A 45 14.66 -12.15 -9.27
CA GLU A 45 15.22 -10.80 -9.10
C GLU A 45 15.01 -9.94 -10.34
N SER A 46 15.20 -10.50 -11.55
CA SER A 46 14.96 -9.75 -12.79
C SER A 46 13.49 -9.34 -12.96
N MET A 47 12.55 -10.17 -12.50
CA MET A 47 11.12 -9.86 -12.54
C MET A 47 10.71 -8.87 -11.44
N HIS A 48 11.29 -8.98 -10.23
CA HIS A 48 11.10 -8.01 -9.16
C HIS A 48 11.61 -6.62 -9.54
N MET A 49 12.75 -6.55 -10.22
CA MET A 49 13.31 -5.28 -10.67
C MET A 49 12.37 -4.54 -11.61
N GLU A 50 11.68 -5.24 -12.51
CA GLU A 50 10.69 -4.63 -13.40
C GLU A 50 9.48 -4.09 -12.64
N MET A 51 8.92 -4.88 -11.73
CA MET A 51 7.80 -4.44 -10.87
C MET A 51 8.18 -3.23 -10.02
N VAL A 52 9.37 -3.23 -9.44
CA VAL A 52 9.89 -2.13 -8.61
C VAL A 52 10.14 -0.90 -9.46
N LEU A 53 10.69 -1.04 -10.68
CA LEU A 53 10.95 0.10 -11.55
C LEU A 53 9.66 0.81 -11.95
N VAL A 54 8.64 0.06 -12.38
CA VAL A 54 7.33 0.63 -12.73
C VAL A 54 6.69 1.28 -11.51
N LEU A 55 6.75 0.62 -10.35
CA LEU A 55 6.24 1.18 -9.10
C LEU A 55 6.96 2.48 -8.74
N LEU A 56 8.28 2.52 -8.82
CA LEU A 56 9.08 3.70 -8.47
C LEU A 56 8.81 4.87 -9.42
N VAL A 57 8.75 4.62 -10.73
CA VAL A 57 8.38 5.64 -11.72
C VAL A 57 6.97 6.16 -11.43
N SER A 58 6.01 5.27 -11.17
CA SER A 58 4.63 5.67 -10.88
C SER A 58 4.54 6.53 -9.60
N LEU A 59 5.29 6.19 -8.54
CA LEU A 59 5.33 6.96 -7.30
C LEU A 59 5.92 8.34 -7.53
N VAL A 60 7.03 8.44 -8.28
CA VAL A 60 7.66 9.72 -8.61
C VAL A 60 6.70 10.59 -9.41
N VAL A 61 6.05 10.05 -10.44
CA VAL A 61 5.06 10.77 -11.25
C VAL A 61 3.88 11.22 -10.40
N CYS A 62 3.30 10.33 -9.58
CA CYS A 62 2.21 10.67 -8.66
C CYS A 62 2.60 11.80 -7.72
N GLN A 63 3.83 11.76 -7.17
CA GLN A 63 4.32 12.80 -6.28
C GLN A 63 4.40 14.16 -7.00
N PHE A 64 4.92 14.20 -8.23
CA PHE A 64 4.94 15.42 -9.03
C PHE A 64 3.54 15.92 -9.36
N VAL A 65 2.63 15.02 -9.78
CA VAL A 65 1.23 15.39 -10.06
C VAL A 65 0.59 16.04 -8.85
N ILE A 66 0.75 15.48 -7.65
CA ILE A 66 0.22 16.06 -6.40
C ILE A 66 0.86 17.43 -6.12
N LEU A 67 2.17 17.56 -6.26
CA LEU A 67 2.88 18.81 -6.01
C LEU A 67 2.47 19.92 -6.99
N PHE A 68 2.41 19.60 -8.29
CA PHE A 68 1.93 20.53 -9.31
C PHE A 68 0.46 20.89 -9.08
N TRP A 69 -0.38 19.89 -8.81
CA TRP A 69 -1.79 20.13 -8.56
C TRP A 69 -2.02 21.05 -7.35
N LYS A 70 -1.27 20.86 -6.26
CA LYS A 70 -1.29 21.75 -5.10
C LYS A 70 -0.84 23.17 -5.48
N SER A 71 0.20 23.31 -6.31
CA SER A 71 0.73 24.61 -6.72
C SER A 71 -0.21 25.39 -7.64
N TYR A 72 -0.86 24.70 -8.60
CA TYR A 72 -1.74 25.34 -9.57
C TYR A 72 -3.19 25.50 -9.08
N HIS A 73 -3.69 24.55 -8.27
CA HIS A 73 -5.10 24.50 -7.87
C HIS A 73 -5.29 24.19 -6.37
N ILE A 74 -4.73 25.04 -5.50
CA ILE A 74 -4.80 24.85 -4.04
C ILE A 74 -6.23 24.67 -3.50
N ARG A 75 -7.22 25.39 -4.05
CA ARG A 75 -8.63 25.27 -3.62
C ARG A 75 -9.20 23.88 -3.90
N SER A 76 -8.96 23.35 -5.10
CA SER A 76 -9.42 22.00 -5.47
C SER A 76 -8.68 20.93 -4.67
N TYR A 77 -7.36 21.09 -4.50
CA TYR A 77 -6.55 20.21 -3.67
C TYR A 77 -7.03 20.15 -2.21
N GLN A 78 -7.30 21.31 -1.59
CA GLN A 78 -7.81 21.37 -0.22
C GLN A 78 -9.18 20.72 -0.08
N PHE A 79 -10.08 20.94 -1.04
CA PHE A 79 -11.40 20.31 -1.03
C PHE A 79 -11.30 18.78 -1.19
N PHE A 80 -10.50 18.31 -2.15
CA PHE A 80 -10.30 16.88 -2.39
C PHE A 80 -9.67 16.20 -1.17
N THR A 81 -8.63 16.79 -0.59
CA THR A 81 -7.97 16.22 0.60
C THR A 81 -8.89 16.19 1.82
N MET A 82 -9.71 17.24 2.03
CA MET A 82 -10.76 17.23 3.06
C MET A 82 -11.75 16.08 2.86
N ILE A 83 -12.24 15.89 1.64
CA ILE A 83 -13.16 14.80 1.33
C ILE A 83 -12.47 13.44 1.52
N ALA A 84 -11.26 13.27 1.02
CA ALA A 84 -10.52 12.01 1.12
C ALA A 84 -10.27 11.63 2.58
N MET A 85 -9.82 12.58 3.40
CA MET A 85 -9.60 12.35 4.83
C MET A 85 -10.88 11.95 5.57
N TRP A 86 -12.04 12.43 5.11
CA TRP A 86 -13.33 12.07 5.68
C TRP A 86 -13.89 10.73 5.12
N LEU A 87 -13.72 10.45 3.83
CA LEU A 87 -14.27 9.26 3.18
C LEU A 87 -13.45 7.98 3.41
N ILE A 88 -12.11 8.06 3.44
CA ILE A 88 -11.24 6.90 3.64
C ILE A 88 -11.57 6.13 4.93
N PRO A 89 -11.60 6.76 6.13
CA PRO A 89 -11.91 6.05 7.38
C PRO A 89 -13.33 5.50 7.38
N PHE A 90 -14.28 6.21 6.77
CA PHE A 90 -15.66 5.77 6.64
C PHE A 90 -15.80 4.53 5.75
N GLY A 91 -15.17 4.55 4.56
CA GLY A 91 -15.18 3.44 3.62
C GLY A 91 -14.52 2.18 4.19
N LEU A 92 -13.40 2.33 4.90
CA LEU A 92 -12.77 1.22 5.64
C LEU A 92 -13.71 0.67 6.71
N SER A 93 -14.39 1.55 7.45
CA SER A 93 -15.32 1.14 8.50
C SER A 93 -16.51 0.33 7.98
N ILE A 94 -17.02 0.65 6.78
CA ILE A 94 -18.04 -0.15 6.09
C ILE A 94 -17.49 -1.52 5.73
N LYS A 95 -16.29 -1.58 5.12
CA LYS A 95 -15.66 -2.84 4.70
C LYS A 95 -15.44 -3.80 5.87
N PHE A 96 -15.11 -3.28 7.05
CA PHE A 96 -14.89 -4.06 8.27
C PHE A 96 -16.14 -4.16 9.17
N PHE A 97 -17.31 -3.70 8.72
CA PHE A 97 -18.58 -3.73 9.46
C PHE A 97 -18.54 -3.10 10.86
N TYR A 98 -17.79 -2.01 11.03
CA TYR A 98 -17.73 -1.26 12.30
C TYR A 98 -18.96 -0.36 12.49
N PHE A 99 -20.14 -0.96 12.72
CA PHE A 99 -21.42 -0.25 12.80
C PHE A 99 -21.46 0.87 13.84
N ARG A 100 -20.83 0.67 15.02
CA ARG A 100 -20.77 1.69 16.08
C ARG A 100 -20.09 2.97 15.58
N PHE A 101 -18.98 2.82 14.87
CA PHE A 101 -18.24 3.95 14.30
C PHE A 101 -19.06 4.63 13.19
N ILE A 102 -19.67 3.85 12.30
CA ILE A 102 -20.51 4.36 11.20
C ILE A 102 -21.65 5.25 11.73
N ILE A 103 -22.35 4.81 12.78
CA ILE A 103 -23.47 5.57 13.36
C ILE A 103 -22.97 6.92 13.91
N ILE A 104 -21.91 6.90 14.74
CA ILE A 104 -21.33 8.12 15.31
C ILE A 104 -20.83 9.04 14.20
N TRP A 105 -20.20 8.48 13.18
CA TRP A 105 -19.66 9.20 12.03
C TRP A 105 -20.73 9.93 11.23
N ILE A 106 -21.87 9.27 10.97
CA ILE A 106 -23.02 9.86 10.28
C ILE A 106 -23.60 11.00 11.12
N CYS A 107 -23.84 10.78 12.42
CA CYS A 107 -24.34 11.82 13.31
C CYS A 107 -23.42 13.05 13.36
N PHE A 108 -22.11 12.83 13.53
CA PHE A 108 -21.10 13.88 13.52
C PHE A 108 -21.12 14.67 12.20
N THR A 109 -21.22 13.96 11.08
CA THR A 109 -21.26 14.59 9.75
C THR A 109 -22.51 15.45 9.58
N ILE A 110 -23.68 14.97 10.00
CA ILE A 110 -24.94 15.73 9.91
C ILE A 110 -24.85 17.00 10.77
N ILE A 111 -24.36 16.89 12.01
CA ILE A 111 -24.21 18.03 12.92
C ILE A 111 -23.22 19.04 12.34
N THR A 112 -22.05 18.60 11.90
CA THR A 112 -21.02 19.46 11.31
C THR A 112 -21.51 20.11 10.01
N ALA A 113 -22.27 19.40 9.17
CA ALA A 113 -22.86 19.96 7.95
C ALA A 113 -23.93 21.02 8.28
N TYR A 114 -24.77 20.77 9.28
CA TYR A 114 -25.76 21.73 9.76
C TYR A 114 -25.09 22.99 10.34
N ALA A 115 -24.08 22.81 11.20
CA ALA A 115 -23.32 23.90 11.80
C ALA A 115 -22.58 24.73 10.74
N THR A 116 -21.89 24.06 9.80
CA THR A 116 -21.20 24.72 8.67
C THR A 116 -22.20 25.48 7.80
N ARG A 117 -23.35 24.89 7.46
CA ARG A 117 -24.39 25.57 6.67
C ARG A 117 -24.94 26.80 7.39
N ARG A 118 -25.01 26.78 8.71
CA ARG A 118 -25.42 27.94 9.52
C ARG A 118 -24.32 29.00 9.58
N ALA A 119 -23.07 28.60 9.72
CA ALA A 119 -21.91 29.49 9.78
C ALA A 119 -21.59 30.16 8.43
N SER A 120 -21.86 29.50 7.30
CA SER A 120 -21.68 30.07 5.95
C SER A 120 -22.77 31.07 5.55
N ARG A 121 -23.78 31.32 6.41
CA ARG A 121 -24.74 32.41 6.18
C ARG A 121 -24.07 33.76 6.48
N GLN A 122 -24.44 34.78 5.71
CA GLN A 122 -23.72 36.06 5.64
C GLN A 122 -23.50 36.71 7.02
N PRO A 123 -22.32 37.31 7.26
CA PRO A 123 -22.10 38.16 8.42
C PRO A 123 -23.06 39.36 8.38
N ILE A 124 -23.52 39.79 9.55
CA ILE A 124 -24.45 40.93 9.74
C ILE A 124 -23.84 42.17 9.08
N GLU A 125 -24.63 42.89 8.28
CA GLU A 125 -24.19 44.10 7.59
C GLU A 125 -23.61 45.11 8.59
N PRO A 126 -22.47 45.77 8.28
CA PRO A 126 -21.82 46.74 9.17
C PRO A 126 -22.67 47.97 9.52
N ASN A 127 -23.84 48.14 8.89
CA ASN A 127 -24.72 49.29 9.03
C ASN A 127 -25.67 49.20 10.24
N THR A 128 -25.45 48.26 11.16
CA THR A 128 -26.21 48.22 12.42
C THR A 128 -25.59 49.24 13.39
N PRO A 129 -26.30 50.31 13.80
CA PRO A 129 -25.78 51.28 14.76
C PRO A 129 -25.48 50.58 16.09
N ARG A 130 -24.34 50.89 16.69
CA ARG A 130 -23.94 50.40 18.02
C ARG A 130 -24.67 51.12 19.13
#